data_AF-A0A916F2J4-F1
#
_entry.id   AF-A0A916F2J4-F1
#
_cell.length_a   1.000
_cell.length_b   1.000
_cell.length_c   1.000
_cell.angle_alpha   90.00
_cell.angle_beta   90.00
_cell.angle_gamma   90.00
#
_symmetry.space_group_name_H-M   'P 1'
#
loop_
_entity.id
_entity.type
_entity.pdbx_description
1 polymer ?
#
loop_
_entity_poly.entity_id
_entity_poly.type
_entity_poly.pdbx_seq_one_letter_code
_entity_poly.pdbx_strand_id
1 'polypeptide(L)'
;MKKYLVAVLPILMLSCGAFAEVTKEDINAMRKDVKGMTKEEVTTKHIELLEVVKADPNGQNCDAFGVFDTAAQKEKKIELMDMEAQNRLFAALKACNYSF
;
A
#
# COMPACT_ATOMS: atom_id res chain seq x y z
N MET A 1 -28.21 21.21 -22.24
CA MET A 1 -27.39 22.08 -21.37
C MET A 1 -26.60 21.21 -20.40
N LYS A 2 -25.31 21.53 -20.27
CA LYS A 2 -24.25 20.82 -19.54
C LYS A 2 -24.57 20.62 -18.05
N LYS A 3 -24.17 19.48 -17.47
CA LYS A 3 -23.55 19.42 -16.13
C LYS A 3 -22.50 18.30 -16.12
N TYR A 4 -21.26 18.72 -16.33
CA TYR A 4 -20.06 17.97 -15.99
C TYR A 4 -19.95 17.93 -14.45
N LEU A 5 -19.88 16.75 -13.88
CA LEU A 5 -19.31 16.46 -12.57
C LEU A 5 -18.51 15.17 -12.83
N VAL A 6 -17.22 15.15 -13.18
CA VAL A 6 -16.09 15.79 -12.49
C VAL A 6 -16.26 15.67 -10.98
N ALA A 7 -16.53 14.46 -10.50
CA ALA A 7 -15.90 13.99 -9.28
C ALA A 7 -14.58 13.34 -9.68
N VAL A 8 -13.64 14.22 -10.03
CA VAL A 8 -12.22 13.92 -10.06
C VAL A 8 -11.86 13.32 -8.72
N LEU A 9 -11.11 12.23 -8.77
CA LEU A 9 -10.47 11.56 -7.65
C LEU A 9 -10.19 12.50 -6.46
N PRO A 10 -10.69 12.19 -5.25
CA PRO A 10 -10.21 12.85 -4.04
C PRO A 10 -8.90 12.22 -3.55
N ILE A 11 -8.01 11.74 -4.44
CA ILE A 11 -6.77 11.05 -4.02
C ILE A 11 -5.55 12.00 -4.05
N LEU A 12 -5.71 13.27 -4.46
CA LEU A 12 -4.61 14.23 -4.58
C LEU A 12 -4.57 15.32 -3.49
N MET A 13 -5.12 15.06 -2.30
CA MET A 13 -4.86 15.91 -1.12
C MET A 13 -4.60 15.07 0.13
N LEU A 14 -3.42 14.45 0.19
CA LEU A 14 -2.79 14.08 1.46
C LEU A 14 -1.42 14.75 1.56
N SER A 15 -1.42 16.08 1.62
CA SER A 15 -0.41 16.80 2.37
C SER A 15 -0.92 16.97 3.81
N CYS A 16 -0.02 16.83 4.79
CA CYS A 16 -0.23 17.01 6.24
C CYS A 16 -0.52 15.72 7.06
N GLY A 17 0.55 15.04 7.49
CA GLY A 17 0.81 14.87 8.93
C GLY A 17 -0.09 13.96 9.79
N ALA A 18 -0.90 13.08 9.23
CA ALA A 18 -1.65 12.09 10.01
C ALA A 18 -1.45 10.70 9.43
N PHE A 19 -0.52 9.94 10.00
CA PHE A 19 -0.49 8.49 9.87
C PHE A 19 -1.75 7.96 10.58
N ALA A 20 -2.89 7.95 9.89
CA ALA A 20 -4.10 7.33 10.40
C ALA A 20 -3.83 5.83 10.55
N GLU A 21 -4.07 5.31 11.75
CA GLU A 21 -4.01 3.89 12.07
C GLU A 21 -4.83 3.08 11.05
N VAL A 22 -4.20 2.09 10.41
CA VAL A 22 -4.82 1.34 9.31
C VAL A 22 -5.90 0.41 9.87
N THR A 23 -7.16 0.60 9.45
CA THR A 23 -8.29 -0.21 9.92
C THR A 23 -8.44 -1.53 9.14
N LYS A 24 -9.22 -2.48 9.66
CA LYS A 24 -9.54 -3.73 8.95
C LYS A 24 -10.34 -3.50 7.67
N GLU A 25 -11.14 -2.45 7.66
CA GLU A 25 -11.89 -1.98 6.50
C GLU A 25 -10.93 -1.49 5.40
N ASP A 26 -9.86 -0.79 5.79
CA ASP A 26 -8.81 -0.35 4.86
C ASP A 26 -8.08 -1.54 4.25
N ILE A 27 -7.78 -2.58 5.03
CA ILE A 27 -7.14 -3.82 4.55
C ILE A 27 -8.00 -4.53 3.49
N ASN A 28 -9.33 -4.57 3.67
CA ASN A 28 -10.24 -5.18 2.70
C ASN A 28 -10.45 -4.30 1.46
N ALA A 29 -10.45 -2.98 1.61
CA ALA A 29 -10.48 -2.04 0.50
C ALA A 29 -9.22 -2.16 -0.38
N MET A 30 -8.03 -2.21 0.26
CA MET A 30 -6.75 -2.35 -0.44
C MET A 30 -6.72 -3.55 -1.39
N ARG A 31 -7.29 -4.71 -1.01
CA ARG A 31 -7.34 -5.88 -1.90
C ARG A 31 -8.16 -5.65 -3.17
N LYS A 32 -9.26 -4.89 -3.09
CA LYS A 32 -10.07 -4.55 -4.27
C LYS A 32 -9.40 -3.47 -5.11
N ASP A 33 -8.72 -2.54 -4.46
CA ASP A 33 -8.07 -1.40 -5.10
C ASP A 33 -6.87 -1.81 -5.94
N VAL A 34 -6.06 -2.78 -5.48
CA VAL A 34 -4.88 -3.27 -6.23
C VAL A 34 -5.23 -3.76 -7.64
N LYS A 35 -6.39 -4.38 -7.82
CA LYS A 35 -6.83 -4.85 -9.14
C LYS A 35 -7.07 -3.71 -10.14
N GLY A 36 -7.53 -2.56 -9.64
CA GLY A 36 -7.78 -1.35 -10.43
C GLY A 36 -6.53 -0.51 -10.68
N MET A 37 -5.47 -0.70 -9.88
CA MET A 37 -4.25 0.11 -9.94
C MET A 37 -3.33 -0.25 -11.12
N THR A 38 -2.58 0.74 -11.61
CA THR A 38 -1.43 0.52 -12.49
C THR A 38 -0.22 -0.03 -11.72
N LYS A 39 0.84 -0.47 -12.43
CA LYS A 39 2.07 -0.93 -11.77
C LYS A 39 2.75 0.21 -11.01
N GLU A 40 2.69 1.43 -11.56
CA GLU A 40 3.23 2.64 -10.95
C GLU A 40 2.47 2.99 -9.67
N GLU A 41 1.13 2.98 -9.70
CA GLU A 41 0.30 3.24 -8.52
C GLU A 41 0.54 2.21 -7.41
N VAL A 42 0.69 0.93 -7.78
CA VAL A 42 1.05 -0.13 -6.83
C VAL A 42 2.44 0.14 -6.23
N THR A 43 3.42 0.53 -7.05
CA THR A 43 4.77 0.85 -6.58
C THR A 43 4.76 2.02 -5.59
N THR A 44 4.07 3.11 -5.93
CA THR A 44 3.92 4.26 -5.04
C THR A 44 3.27 3.85 -3.72
N LYS A 45 2.17 3.09 -3.76
CA LYS A 45 1.48 2.67 -2.55
C LYS A 45 2.31 1.71 -1.68
N HIS A 46 3.08 0.84 -2.32
CA HIS A 46 4.01 -0.07 -1.64
C HIS A 46 5.13 0.71 -0.92
N ILE A 47 5.58 1.83 -1.47
CA ILE A 47 6.55 2.72 -0.82
C ILE A 47 5.90 3.44 0.37
N GLU A 48 4.71 4.02 0.19
CA GLU A 48 3.97 4.72 1.25
C GLU A 48 3.74 3.80 2.46
N LEU A 49 3.26 2.57 2.24
CA LEU A 49 3.01 1.60 3.31
C LEU A 49 4.30 1.20 4.02
N LEU A 50 5.43 1.11 3.31
CA LEU A 50 6.73 0.85 3.96
C LEU A 50 7.15 2.02 4.85
N GLU A 51 6.93 3.27 4.43
CA GLU A 51 7.23 4.45 5.25
C GLU A 51 6.38 4.47 6.53
N VAL A 52 5.10 4.09 6.43
CA VAL A 52 4.22 3.91 7.59
C VAL A 52 4.78 2.84 8.54
N VAL A 53 5.15 1.67 8.02
CA VAL A 53 5.74 0.58 8.83
C VAL A 53 7.04 1.01 9.50
N LYS A 54 7.90 1.77 8.81
CA LYS A 54 9.16 2.27 9.38
C LYS A 54 8.92 3.31 10.48
N ALA A 55 7.88 4.12 10.36
CA ALA A 55 7.52 5.13 11.35
C ALA A 55 6.89 4.52 12.61
N ASP A 56 6.02 3.51 12.43
CA ASP A 56 5.35 2.81 13.52
C ASP A 56 5.12 1.31 13.17
N PRO A 57 6.04 0.42 13.58
CA PRO A 57 5.99 -1.01 13.24
C PRO A 57 5.04 -1.79 14.16
N ASN A 58 3.81 -1.30 14.32
CA ASN A 58 2.77 -2.02 15.05
C ASN A 58 2.15 -3.14 14.16
N GLY A 59 1.43 -4.07 14.78
CA GLY A 59 0.86 -5.22 14.08
C GLY A 59 -0.10 -4.85 12.93
N GLN A 60 -0.86 -3.76 13.06
CA GLN A 60 -1.81 -3.34 12.03
C GLN A 60 -1.10 -2.80 10.79
N ASN A 61 -0.08 -1.96 10.97
CA ASN A 61 0.71 -1.41 9.87
C ASN A 61 1.48 -2.52 9.14
N CYS A 62 2.02 -3.47 9.90
CA CYS A 62 2.68 -4.66 9.37
C CYS A 62 1.73 -5.56 8.57
N ASP A 63 0.54 -5.83 9.10
CA ASP A 63 -0.50 -6.59 8.40
C ASP A 63 -0.97 -5.88 7.13
N ALA A 64 -1.14 -4.56 7.17
CA ALA A 64 -1.54 -3.75 6.02
C ALA A 64 -0.52 -3.86 4.87
N PHE A 65 0.76 -3.71 5.18
CA PHE A 65 1.83 -3.88 4.20
C PHE A 65 1.82 -5.30 3.62
N GLY A 66 1.77 -6.33 4.48
CA GLY A 66 1.79 -7.73 4.03
C GLY A 66 0.59 -8.12 3.17
N VAL A 67 -0.60 -7.63 3.51
CA VAL A 67 -1.82 -7.87 2.71
C VAL A 67 -1.73 -7.16 1.36
N PHE A 68 -1.22 -5.92 1.33
CA PHE A 68 -1.05 -5.17 0.10
C PHE A 68 -0.01 -5.84 -0.83
N ASP A 69 1.17 -6.20 -0.31
CA ASP A 69 2.22 -6.92 -1.07
C ASP A 69 1.68 -8.23 -1.65
N THR A 70 1.00 -9.05 -0.83
CA THR A 70 0.38 -10.30 -1.29
C THR A 70 -0.65 -10.07 -2.39
N ALA A 71 -1.48 -9.02 -2.27
CA ALA A 71 -2.48 -8.69 -3.29
C ALA A 71 -1.81 -8.21 -4.59
N ALA A 72 -0.78 -7.36 -4.49
CA ALA A 72 -0.02 -6.86 -5.62
C ALA A 72 0.69 -7.97 -6.39
N GLN A 73 1.24 -8.98 -5.69
CA GLN A 73 1.81 -10.17 -6.32
C GLN A 73 0.73 -11.02 -7.01
N LYS A 74 -0.43 -11.23 -6.38
CA LYS A 74 -1.56 -11.98 -6.97
C LYS A 74 -2.08 -11.36 -8.26
N GLU A 75 -2.17 -10.04 -8.31
CA GLU A 75 -2.58 -9.28 -9.49
C GLU A 75 -1.42 -9.05 -10.48
N LYS A 76 -0.24 -9.68 -10.25
CA LYS A 76 0.97 -9.59 -11.10
C LYS A 76 1.45 -8.15 -11.31
N LYS A 77 1.22 -7.28 -10.33
CA LYS A 77 1.68 -5.88 -10.31
C LYS A 77 3.06 -5.75 -9.70
N ILE A 78 3.38 -6.61 -8.74
CA ILE A 78 4.73 -6.87 -8.25
C ILE A 78 5.15 -8.26 -8.74
N GLU A 79 6.26 -8.34 -9.45
CA GLU A 79 6.79 -9.59 -9.96
C GLU A 79 7.80 -10.17 -8.96
N LEU A 80 7.92 -11.50 -8.91
CA LEU A 80 8.87 -12.17 -8.01
C LEU A 80 10.32 -11.74 -8.26
N MET A 81 10.66 -11.28 -9.47
CA MET A 81 12.02 -10.82 -9.81
C MET A 81 12.18 -9.29 -9.67
N ASP A 82 11.17 -8.58 -9.18
CA ASP A 82 11.29 -7.17 -8.85
C ASP A 82 12.14 -7.00 -7.59
N MET A 83 13.44 -6.79 -7.81
CA MET A 83 14.43 -6.64 -6.74
C MET A 83 14.12 -5.45 -5.83
N GLU A 84 13.53 -4.38 -6.36
CA GLU A 84 13.17 -3.22 -5.55
C GLU A 84 11.98 -3.53 -4.64
N ALA A 85 10.96 -4.23 -5.16
CA ALA A 85 9.84 -4.69 -4.35
C ALA A 85 10.29 -5.67 -3.27
N GLN A 86 11.18 -6.61 -3.59
CA GLN A 86 11.77 -7.50 -2.59
C GLN A 86 12.53 -6.74 -1.51
N ASN A 87 13.35 -5.76 -1.89
CA ASN A 87 14.07 -4.93 -0.91
C ASN A 87 13.11 -4.20 0.03
N ARG A 88 11.98 -3.69 -0.50
CA ARG A 88 10.92 -3.08 0.31
C ARG A 88 10.27 -4.11 1.25
N LEU A 89 9.98 -5.31 0.78
CA LEU A 89 9.44 -6.40 1.59
C LEU A 89 10.41 -6.78 2.74
N PHE A 90 11.69 -7.00 2.45
CA PHE A 90 12.68 -7.31 3.48
C PHE A 90 12.82 -6.18 4.51
N ALA A 91 12.75 -4.92 4.06
CA ALA A 91 12.77 -3.78 4.98
C ALA A 91 11.54 -3.75 5.90
N ALA A 92 10.34 -4.05 5.37
CA ALA A 92 9.12 -4.15 6.18
C ALA A 92 9.21 -5.30 7.17
N LEU A 93 9.63 -6.50 6.74
CA LEU A 93 9.77 -7.67 7.61
C LEU A 93 10.75 -7.42 8.76
N LYS A 94 11.87 -6.77 8.47
CA LYS A 94 12.86 -6.36 9.47
C LYS A 94 12.27 -5.37 10.48
N ALA A 95 11.50 -4.38 10.02
CA ALA A 95 10.86 -3.41 10.90
C ALA A 95 9.79 -4.07 11.78
N CYS A 96 9.00 -4.98 11.21
CA CYS A 96 7.94 -5.72 11.87
C CYS A 96 8.43 -6.87 12.77
N ASN A 97 9.74 -7.06 12.92
CA ASN A 97 10.36 -8.18 13.66
C ASN A 97 9.85 -9.58 13.24
N TYR A 98 9.41 -9.73 11.99
CA TYR A 98 9.12 -11.07 11.47
C TYR A 98 10.44 -11.77 11.16
N SER A 99 10.66 -12.91 11.82
CA SER A 99 11.79 -13.80 11.54
C SER A 99 11.32 -14.91 10.62
N PHE A 100 12.08 -15.18 9.55
CA PHE A 100 11.91 -16.36 8.69
C PHE A 100 12.42 -17.63 9.38
#